data_AF-A0A6J4QMD1-F1
#
_entry.id   AF-A0A6J4QMD1-F1
#
_cell.length_a   1.000
_cell.length_b   1.000
_cell.length_c   1.000
_cell.angle_alpha   90.00
_cell.angle_beta   90.00
_cell.angle_gamma   90.00
#
_symmetry.space_group_name_H-M   'P 1'
#
loop_
_entity.id
_entity.type
_entity.pdbx_description
1 polymer ?
#
loop_
_entity_poly.entity_id
_entity_poly.type
_entity_poly.pdbx_seq_one_letter_code
_entity_poly.pdbx_strand_id
1 'polypeptide(L)'
;MNGIRWSSLWYLAFLAYLFVQPLFAPGVLVWAVAVGSAGLFTAFWLWTQVHPAPRWSTLAVTLLGVAVTPVNAGGTVFLVYAAAFAGTMLPRPVAVRWCAGLSALVAASAFISSAPGTYVLFSVLPPLVSVWIVGLACVEEQQRERENAAEQARVEHLSVLAERERIARDLHDLLGHTLTGIVVRAQLAQRLPAPEGPAEMAVVEELARTALAEVRAAVAGWRRVSLDDEVAVAGDALAAAGVGLTVTREPGLELTPPAEHALALALREAVTNVVRH
;
A
#
# COMPACT_ATOMS: atom_id res chain seq x y z
N MET A 1 6.85 9.80 -1.58
CA MET A 1 6.21 11.09 -1.89
C MET A 1 4.91 10.77 -2.60
N ASN A 2 3.76 10.89 -1.93
CA ASN A 2 2.48 10.74 -2.60
C ASN A 2 2.35 11.91 -3.56
N GLY A 3 2.44 11.65 -4.86
CA GLY A 3 2.24 12.67 -5.89
C GLY A 3 0.89 13.34 -5.71
N ILE A 4 0.82 14.63 -6.05
CA ILE A 4 -0.44 15.39 -6.07
C ILE A 4 -1.48 14.54 -6.80
N ARG A 5 -2.55 14.14 -6.12
CA ARG A 5 -3.63 13.39 -6.74
C ARG A 5 -4.21 14.27 -7.84
N TRP A 6 -3.97 13.97 -9.11
CA TRP A 6 -4.43 14.79 -10.23
C TRP A 6 -5.95 14.97 -10.22
N SER A 7 -6.70 13.99 -9.70
CA SER A 7 -8.14 14.08 -9.43
C SER A 7 -8.51 15.22 -8.47
N SER A 8 -7.62 15.59 -7.54
CA SER A 8 -7.86 16.64 -6.56
C SER A 8 -7.71 18.06 -7.11
N LEU A 9 -6.98 18.24 -8.23
CA LEU A 9 -6.80 19.55 -8.86
C LEU A 9 -8.09 20.06 -9.49
N TRP A 10 -8.99 19.17 -9.91
CA TRP A 10 -10.31 19.54 -10.42
C TRP A 10 -11.10 20.37 -9.39
N TYR A 11 -10.90 20.11 -8.10
CA TYR A 11 -11.58 20.87 -7.07
C TYR A 11 -11.14 22.34 -7.04
N LEU A 12 -9.93 22.70 -7.45
CA LEU A 12 -9.51 24.11 -7.52
C LEU A 12 -10.27 24.90 -8.60
N ALA A 13 -10.89 24.24 -9.58
CA ALA A 13 -11.73 24.89 -10.57
C ALA A 13 -12.91 25.65 -9.92
N PHE A 14 -13.38 25.18 -8.76
CA PHE A 14 -14.42 25.88 -8.01
C PHE A 14 -13.97 27.26 -7.52
N LEU A 15 -12.67 27.55 -7.34
CA LEU A 15 -12.21 28.91 -7.00
C LEU A 15 -12.60 29.95 -8.04
N ALA A 16 -12.88 29.56 -9.30
CA ALA A 16 -13.42 30.46 -10.31
C ALA A 16 -14.70 31.18 -9.83
N TYR A 17 -15.48 30.57 -8.93
CA TYR A 17 -16.69 31.14 -8.36
C TYR A 17 -16.44 32.45 -7.59
N LEU A 18 -15.27 32.60 -6.96
CA LEU A 18 -14.86 33.84 -6.26
C LEU A 18 -14.75 35.03 -7.20
N PHE A 19 -14.50 34.77 -8.49
CA PHE A 19 -14.24 35.79 -9.48
C PHE A 19 -15.50 36.20 -10.26
N VAL A 20 -16.60 35.45 -10.15
CA VAL A 20 -17.85 35.73 -10.85
C VAL A 20 -18.42 37.09 -10.44
N GLN A 21 -18.64 37.35 -9.14
CA GLN A 21 -19.18 38.64 -8.68
C GLN A 21 -18.30 39.83 -9.11
N PRO A 22 -16.97 39.85 -8.86
CA PRO A 22 -16.13 40.99 -9.24
C PRO A 22 -16.06 41.27 -10.75
N LEU A 23 -16.35 40.29 -11.62
CA LEU A 23 -16.44 40.51 -13.07
C LEU A 23 -17.68 41.32 -13.47
N PHE A 24 -18.80 41.17 -12.76
CA PHE A 24 -20.06 41.83 -13.09
C PHE A 24 -20.40 43.03 -12.20
N ALA A 25 -19.92 43.03 -10.96
CA ALA A 25 -20.06 44.10 -9.98
C ALA A 25 -18.66 44.45 -9.43
N PRO A 26 -17.82 45.14 -10.23
CA PRO A 26 -16.44 45.38 -9.87
C PRO A 26 -16.33 46.33 -8.67
N GLY A 27 -15.46 45.97 -7.74
CA GLY A 27 -15.07 46.81 -6.61
C GLY A 27 -13.69 46.40 -6.11
N VAL A 28 -12.85 47.38 -5.76
CA VAL A 28 -11.46 47.13 -5.32
C VAL A 28 -11.43 46.16 -4.14
N LEU A 29 -12.34 46.34 -3.17
CA LEU A 29 -12.46 45.46 -2.01
C LEU A 29 -12.88 44.03 -2.40
N VAL A 30 -13.83 43.88 -3.32
CA VAL A 30 -14.33 42.56 -3.77
C VAL A 30 -13.23 41.78 -4.50
N TRP A 31 -12.44 42.46 -5.35
CA TRP A 31 -11.28 41.88 -6.01
C TRP A 31 -10.17 41.51 -5.03
N ALA A 32 -9.83 42.40 -4.09
CA ALA A 32 -8.80 42.14 -3.07
C ALA A 32 -9.17 40.93 -2.21
N VAL A 33 -10.44 40.83 -1.79
CA VAL A 33 -10.95 39.67 -1.03
C VAL A 33 -10.94 38.41 -1.88
N ALA A 34 -11.35 38.46 -3.16
CA ALA A 34 -11.34 37.30 -4.05
C ALA A 34 -9.92 36.74 -4.22
N VAL A 35 -8.96 37.59 -4.60
CA VAL A 35 -7.56 37.18 -4.82
C VAL A 35 -6.89 36.75 -3.51
N GLY A 36 -7.07 37.51 -2.43
CA GLY A 36 -6.46 37.21 -1.14
C GLY A 36 -6.97 35.90 -0.54
N SER A 37 -8.28 35.67 -0.54
CA SER A 37 -8.87 34.44 -0.02
C SER A 37 -8.56 33.22 -0.90
N ALA A 38 -8.55 33.37 -2.23
CA ALA A 38 -8.12 32.33 -3.14
C ALA A 38 -6.66 31.95 -2.89
N GLY A 39 -5.75 32.93 -2.81
CA GLY A 39 -4.33 32.68 -2.54
C GLY A 39 -4.09 32.00 -1.19
N LEU A 40 -4.77 32.48 -0.13
CA LEU A 40 -4.69 31.88 1.20
C LEU A 40 -5.18 30.42 1.19
N PHE A 41 -6.33 30.17 0.57
CA PHE A 41 -6.88 28.82 0.47
C PHE A 41 -6.00 27.91 -0.38
N THR A 42 -5.49 28.37 -1.52
CA THR A 42 -4.59 27.59 -2.36
C THR A 42 -3.29 27.25 -1.64
N ALA A 43 -2.69 28.20 -0.91
CA ALA A 43 -1.50 27.95 -0.11
C ALA A 43 -1.78 26.90 0.99
N PHE A 44 -2.91 27.04 1.70
CA PHE A 44 -3.34 26.06 2.68
C PHE A 44 -3.58 24.69 2.05
N TRP A 45 -4.29 24.62 0.93
CA TRP A 45 -4.59 23.38 0.21
C TRP A 45 -3.31 22.68 -0.26
N LEU A 46 -2.35 23.40 -0.85
CA LEU A 46 -1.05 22.85 -1.23
C LEU A 46 -0.28 22.32 -0.02
N TRP A 47 -0.33 23.02 1.12
CA TRP A 47 0.25 22.53 2.36
C TRP A 47 -0.38 21.20 2.81
N THR A 48 -1.70 21.03 2.65
CA THR A 48 -2.40 19.77 2.96
C THR A 48 -2.09 18.62 1.99
N GLN A 49 -1.45 18.89 0.84
CA GLN A 49 -0.99 17.83 -0.06
C GLN A 49 0.35 17.23 0.38
N VAL A 50 1.14 17.98 1.14
CA VAL A 50 2.44 17.54 1.66
C VAL A 50 2.32 17.05 3.10
N HIS A 51 1.42 17.65 3.87
CA HIS A 51 1.19 17.33 5.27
C HIS A 51 -0.22 16.80 5.50
N PRO A 52 -0.42 15.82 6.39
CA PRO A 52 -1.75 15.36 6.74
C PRO A 52 -2.55 16.53 7.30
N ALA A 53 -3.68 16.85 6.67
CA ALA A 53 -4.46 17.99 7.11
C ALA A 53 -5.02 17.75 8.52
N PRO A 54 -4.95 18.76 9.40
CA PRO A 54 -5.43 18.65 10.77
C PRO A 54 -6.97 18.65 10.81
N ARG A 55 -7.55 18.06 11.86
CA ARG A 55 -9.01 17.96 12.04
C ARG A 55 -9.72 19.32 12.11
N TRP A 56 -9.01 20.39 12.47
CA TRP A 56 -9.56 21.75 12.49
C TRP A 56 -9.71 22.38 11.09
N SER A 57 -9.17 21.75 10.03
CA SER A 57 -9.22 22.27 8.65
C SER A 57 -10.66 22.54 8.19
N THR A 58 -11.59 21.62 8.48
CA THR A 58 -13.03 21.80 8.16
C THR A 58 -13.58 23.09 8.78
N LEU A 59 -13.28 23.33 10.06
CA LEU A 59 -13.74 24.52 10.77
C LEU A 59 -13.07 25.78 10.22
N ALA A 60 -11.75 25.76 10.00
CA ALA A 60 -11.02 26.91 9.47
C ALA A 60 -11.52 27.34 8.08
N VAL A 61 -11.74 26.37 7.18
CA VAL A 61 -12.28 26.66 5.84
C VAL A 61 -13.73 27.14 5.91
N THR A 62 -14.53 26.62 6.85
CA THR A 62 -15.90 27.11 7.11
C THR A 62 -15.87 28.57 7.59
N LEU A 63 -15.01 28.90 8.55
CA LEU A 63 -14.85 30.25 9.06
C LEU A 63 -14.39 31.22 7.97
N LEU A 64 -13.47 30.78 7.10
CA LEU A 64 -13.05 31.55 5.93
C LEU A 64 -14.24 31.84 5.01
N GLY A 65 -15.06 30.83 4.70
CA GLY A 65 -16.29 31.01 3.91
C GLY A 65 -17.25 32.01 4.52
N VAL A 66 -17.57 31.86 5.81
CA VAL A 66 -18.46 32.78 6.54
C VAL A 66 -17.91 34.20 6.57
N ALA A 67 -16.60 34.39 6.70
CA ALA A 67 -15.97 35.71 6.72
C ALA A 67 -15.95 36.39 5.34
N VAL A 68 -15.75 35.63 4.25
CA VAL A 68 -15.66 36.16 2.88
C VAL A 68 -17.04 36.48 2.30
N THR A 69 -18.05 35.65 2.61
CA THR A 69 -19.37 35.69 1.96
C THR A 69 -20.11 37.05 2.03
N PRO A 70 -20.08 37.82 3.14
CA PRO A 70 -20.74 39.12 3.21
C PRO A 70 -20.21 40.15 2.21
N VAL A 71 -18.91 40.06 1.86
CA VAL A 71 -18.24 41.00 0.94
C VAL A 71 -18.22 40.45 -0.49
N ASN A 72 -18.08 39.13 -0.63
CA ASN A 72 -18.08 38.42 -1.90
C ASN A 72 -18.91 37.14 -1.79
N ALA A 73 -20.06 37.12 -2.47
CA ALA A 73 -21.00 36.00 -2.49
C ALA A 73 -20.38 34.70 -3.01
N GLY A 74 -19.31 34.77 -3.82
CA GLY A 74 -18.52 33.62 -4.25
C GLY A 74 -17.80 32.91 -3.10
N GLY A 75 -17.72 33.51 -1.91
CA GLY A 75 -17.19 32.90 -0.68
C GLY A 75 -17.92 31.64 -0.23
N THR A 76 -19.15 31.40 -0.70
CA THR A 76 -19.89 30.15 -0.45
C THR A 76 -19.17 28.92 -1.01
N VAL A 77 -18.25 29.09 -1.96
CA VAL A 77 -17.39 28.01 -2.46
C VAL A 77 -16.55 27.37 -1.34
N PHE A 78 -16.12 28.16 -0.35
CA PHE A 78 -15.37 27.63 0.79
C PHE A 78 -16.21 26.67 1.63
N LEU A 79 -17.54 26.81 1.64
CA LEU A 79 -18.41 25.86 2.32
C LEU A 79 -18.47 24.51 1.57
N VAL A 80 -18.35 24.52 0.24
CA VAL A 80 -18.20 23.29 -0.56
C VAL A 80 -16.86 22.61 -0.24
N TYR A 81 -15.76 23.38 -0.16
CA TYR A 81 -14.48 22.82 0.25
C TYR A 81 -14.50 22.29 1.68
N ALA A 82 -15.17 22.97 2.62
CA ALA A 82 -15.35 22.47 3.98
C ALA A 82 -16.08 21.13 4.01
N ALA A 83 -17.07 20.91 3.13
CA ALA A 83 -17.75 19.63 2.97
C ALA A 83 -16.79 18.53 2.46
N ALA A 84 -15.90 18.84 1.51
CA ALA A 84 -14.86 17.92 1.06
C ALA A 84 -13.89 17.52 2.19
N PHE A 85 -13.43 18.51 2.97
CA PHE A 85 -12.60 18.27 4.16
C PHE A 85 -13.33 17.41 5.21
N ALA A 86 -14.61 17.69 5.46
CA ALA A 86 -15.43 16.88 6.36
C ALA A 86 -15.55 15.43 5.86
N GLY A 87 -15.78 15.23 4.56
CA GLY A 87 -15.95 13.90 3.97
C GLY A 87 -14.69 13.05 3.97
N THR A 88 -13.52 13.66 3.77
CA THR A 88 -12.23 12.96 3.78
C THR A 88 -11.72 12.63 5.19
N MET A 89 -12.04 13.46 6.18
CA MET A 89 -11.41 13.39 7.51
C MET A 89 -12.31 12.86 8.62
N LEU A 90 -13.63 13.02 8.50
CA LEU A 90 -14.57 12.70 9.57
C LEU A 90 -15.31 11.40 9.29
N PRO A 91 -15.82 10.71 10.33
CA PRO A 91 -16.73 9.59 10.14
C PRO A 91 -17.98 10.01 9.36
N ARG A 92 -18.50 9.12 8.50
CA ARG A 92 -19.72 9.34 7.70
C ARG A 92 -20.87 10.07 8.44
N PRO A 93 -21.31 9.64 9.65
CA PRO A 93 -22.41 10.33 10.33
C PRO A 93 -22.07 11.77 10.74
N VAL A 94 -20.79 12.05 11.05
CA VAL A 94 -20.33 13.39 11.42
C VAL A 94 -20.21 14.26 10.17
N ALA A 95 -19.66 13.72 9.07
CA ALA A 95 -19.58 14.41 7.79
C ALA A 95 -20.96 14.81 7.25
N VAL A 96 -21.97 13.92 7.35
CA VAL A 96 -23.35 14.23 6.93
C VAL A 96 -23.96 15.37 7.76
N ARG A 97 -23.71 15.40 9.08
CA ARG A 97 -24.13 16.52 9.94
C ARG A 97 -23.45 17.82 9.56
N TRP A 98 -22.18 17.78 9.19
CA TRP A 98 -21.47 18.93 8.64
C TRP A 98 -22.10 19.40 7.32
N CYS A 99 -22.39 18.50 6.38
CA CYS A 99 -23.07 18.88 5.13
C CYS A 99 -24.41 19.59 5.40
N ALA A 100 -25.22 19.09 6.33
CA ALA A 100 -26.47 19.74 6.72
C ALA A 100 -26.25 21.15 7.31
N GLY A 101 -25.28 21.30 8.22
CA GLY A 101 -24.91 22.60 8.79
C GLY A 101 -24.38 23.58 7.74
N LEU A 102 -23.53 23.10 6.82
CA LEU A 102 -22.99 23.88 5.71
C LEU A 102 -24.10 24.31 4.75
N SER A 103 -25.08 23.45 4.45
CA SER A 103 -26.26 23.83 3.66
C SER A 103 -27.07 24.95 4.33
N ALA A 104 -27.23 24.91 5.66
CA ALA A 104 -27.89 25.98 6.40
C ALA A 104 -27.10 27.30 6.30
N LEU A 105 -25.76 27.24 6.37
CA LEU A 105 -24.89 28.41 6.18
C LEU A 105 -24.96 28.97 4.74
N VAL A 106 -24.98 28.08 3.74
CA VAL A 106 -25.19 28.49 2.34
C VAL A 106 -26.56 29.16 2.19
N ALA A 107 -27.64 28.61 2.76
CA ALA A 107 -28.95 29.24 2.71
C ALA A 107 -28.98 30.60 3.43
N ALA A 108 -28.35 30.69 4.61
CA ALA A 108 -28.26 31.93 5.39
C ALA A 108 -27.47 33.03 4.65
N SER A 109 -26.51 32.67 3.81
CA SER A 109 -25.74 33.64 3.01
C SER A 109 -26.60 34.50 2.10
N ALA A 110 -27.77 34.00 1.67
CA ALA A 110 -28.72 34.76 0.85
C ALA A 110 -29.20 36.05 1.52
N PHE A 111 -29.22 36.09 2.86
CA PHE A 111 -29.70 37.22 3.66
C PHE A 111 -28.59 38.19 4.07
N ILE A 112 -27.33 37.80 3.94
CA ILE A 112 -26.16 38.56 4.43
C ILE A 112 -25.33 39.09 3.26
N SER A 113 -25.43 38.47 2.08
CA SER A 113 -24.67 38.86 0.89
C SER A 113 -25.04 40.26 0.41
N SER A 114 -24.02 41.08 0.11
CA SER A 114 -24.19 42.40 -0.51
C SER A 114 -24.40 42.33 -2.03
N ALA A 115 -24.50 41.14 -2.61
CA ALA A 115 -24.60 40.97 -4.06
C ALA A 115 -25.99 41.37 -4.60
N PRO A 116 -26.08 41.90 -5.84
CA PRO A 116 -27.37 42.18 -6.46
C PRO A 116 -28.23 40.90 -6.58
N GLY A 117 -29.55 41.03 -6.43
CA GLY A 117 -30.47 39.89 -6.21
C GLY A 117 -30.41 38.76 -7.24
N THR A 118 -30.05 39.04 -8.50
CA THR A 118 -29.85 38.01 -9.53
C THR A 118 -28.63 37.12 -9.27
N TYR A 119 -27.59 37.63 -8.60
CA TYR A 119 -26.37 36.88 -8.27
C TYR A 119 -26.51 36.05 -6.99
N VAL A 120 -27.44 36.43 -6.10
CA VAL A 120 -27.71 35.68 -4.88
C VAL A 120 -28.11 34.24 -5.22
N LEU A 121 -28.95 34.05 -6.24
CA LEU A 121 -29.37 32.73 -6.69
C LEU A 121 -28.19 31.87 -7.18
N PHE A 122 -27.27 32.47 -7.96
CA PHE A 122 -26.05 31.81 -8.43
C PHE A 122 -25.08 31.49 -7.28
N SER A 123 -25.04 32.31 -6.22
CA SER A 123 -24.18 32.07 -5.06
C SER A 123 -24.72 31.02 -4.08
N VAL A 124 -26.00 30.65 -4.20
CA VAL A 124 -26.70 29.77 -3.25
C VAL A 124 -27.03 28.41 -3.87
N LEU A 125 -27.68 28.37 -5.04
CA LEU A 125 -28.20 27.11 -5.58
C LEU A 125 -27.10 26.11 -5.92
N PRO A 126 -26.03 26.46 -6.66
CA PRO A 126 -25.00 25.49 -7.01
C PRO A 126 -24.24 25.00 -5.76
N PRO A 127 -23.79 25.85 -4.82
CA PRO A 127 -23.16 25.39 -3.58
C PRO A 127 -24.06 24.50 -2.71
N LEU A 128 -25.37 24.75 -2.65
CA LEU A 128 -26.31 23.88 -1.91
C LEU A 128 -26.25 22.43 -2.43
N VAL A 129 -26.22 22.27 -3.75
CA VAL A 129 -26.12 20.96 -4.39
C VAL A 129 -24.70 20.40 -4.26
N SER A 130 -23.69 21.21 -4.53
CA SER A 130 -22.28 20.79 -4.52
C SER A 130 -21.80 20.37 -3.13
N VAL A 131 -22.27 20.97 -2.03
CA VAL A 131 -21.95 20.54 -0.66
C VAL A 131 -22.28 19.06 -0.46
N TRP A 132 -23.46 18.62 -0.92
CA TRP A 132 -23.87 17.23 -0.79
C TRP A 132 -23.13 16.31 -1.76
N ILE A 133 -23.04 16.69 -3.03
CA ILE A 133 -22.35 15.87 -4.04
C ILE A 133 -20.88 15.66 -3.65
N VAL A 134 -20.14 16.73 -3.38
CA VAL A 134 -18.72 16.68 -3.05
C VAL A 134 -18.50 16.03 -1.69
N GLY A 135 -19.27 16.43 -0.67
CA GLY A 135 -19.14 15.87 0.66
C GLY A 135 -19.36 14.36 0.68
N LEU A 136 -20.42 13.86 0.02
CA LEU A 136 -20.70 12.42 -0.05
C LEU A 136 -19.71 11.67 -0.94
N ALA A 137 -19.29 12.24 -2.08
CA ALA A 137 -18.29 11.63 -2.93
C ALA A 137 -16.97 11.40 -2.17
N CYS A 138 -16.51 12.40 -1.41
CA CYS A 138 -15.32 12.27 -0.57
C CYS A 138 -15.49 11.23 0.55
N VAL A 139 -16.67 11.13 1.15
CA VAL A 139 -16.96 10.06 2.13
C VAL A 139 -16.84 8.68 1.49
N GLU A 140 -17.43 8.48 0.31
CA GLU A 140 -17.39 7.20 -0.39
C GLU A 140 -15.99 6.83 -0.87
N GLU A 141 -15.25 7.78 -1.43
CA GLU A 141 -13.84 7.58 -1.83
C GLU A 141 -13.01 7.15 -0.62
N GLN A 142 -13.16 7.83 0.52
CA GLN A 142 -12.44 7.49 1.74
C GLN A 142 -12.85 6.13 2.34
N GLN A 143 -14.10 5.73 2.18
CA GLN A 143 -14.55 4.39 2.57
C GLN A 143 -13.93 3.31 1.68
N ARG A 144 -13.95 3.51 0.36
CA ARG A 144 -13.33 2.59 -0.61
C ARG A 144 -11.83 2.43 -0.39
N GLU A 145 -11.12 3.52 -0.11
CA GLU A 145 -9.68 3.46 0.18
C GLU A 145 -9.38 2.61 1.42
N ARG A 146 -10.19 2.75 2.47
CA ARG A 146 -10.04 1.92 3.69
C ARG A 146 -10.37 0.46 3.43
N GLU A 147 -11.42 0.19 2.66
CA GLU A 147 -11.81 -1.17 2.28
C GLU A 147 -10.72 -1.83 1.42
N ASN A 148 -10.19 -1.12 0.42
CA ASN A 148 -9.12 -1.62 -0.45
C ASN A 148 -7.84 -1.89 0.36
N ALA A 149 -7.46 -1.00 1.27
CA ALA A 149 -6.30 -1.21 2.13
C ALA A 149 -6.48 -2.42 3.07
N ALA A 150 -7.69 -2.60 3.62
CA ALA A 150 -8.01 -3.76 4.44
C ALA A 150 -7.99 -5.06 3.63
N GLU A 151 -8.49 -5.04 2.39
CA GLU A 151 -8.47 -6.20 1.51
C GLU A 151 -7.05 -6.57 1.06
N GLN A 152 -6.23 -5.57 0.73
CA GLN A 152 -4.80 -5.80 0.44
C GLN A 152 -4.09 -6.46 1.62
N ALA A 153 -4.30 -5.96 2.84
CA ALA A 153 -3.72 -6.56 4.05
C ALA A 153 -4.21 -8.00 4.27
N ARG A 154 -5.47 -8.32 3.93
CA ARG A 154 -6.01 -9.68 3.99
C ARG A 154 -5.37 -10.59 2.94
N VAL A 155 -5.24 -10.11 1.70
CA VAL A 155 -4.60 -10.87 0.61
C VAL A 155 -3.14 -11.17 0.95
N GLU A 156 -2.40 -10.21 1.48
CA GLU A 156 -1.02 -10.42 1.97
C GLU A 156 -0.98 -11.48 3.09
N HIS A 157 -1.87 -11.38 4.07
CA HIS A 157 -1.96 -12.37 5.15
C HIS A 157 -2.30 -13.78 4.63
N LEU A 158 -3.26 -13.89 3.71
CA LEU A 158 -3.65 -15.18 3.13
C LEU A 158 -2.53 -15.76 2.26
N SER A 159 -1.80 -14.93 1.52
CA SER A 159 -0.61 -15.35 0.78
C SER A 159 0.45 -15.93 1.70
N VAL A 160 0.73 -15.27 2.83
CA VAL A 160 1.67 -15.80 3.84
C VAL A 160 1.19 -17.15 4.39
N LEU A 161 -0.10 -17.29 4.73
CA LEU A 161 -0.64 -18.56 5.23
C LEU A 161 -0.59 -19.68 4.20
N ALA A 162 -0.97 -19.39 2.95
CA ALA A 162 -0.91 -20.36 1.86
C ALA A 162 0.52 -20.84 1.62
N GLU A 163 1.49 -19.93 1.72
CA GLU A 163 2.90 -20.28 1.59
C GLU A 163 3.37 -21.16 2.76
N ARG A 164 2.96 -20.86 4.00
CA ARG A 164 3.22 -21.73 5.15
C ARG A 164 2.63 -23.13 4.98
N GLU A 165 1.42 -23.24 4.46
CA GLU A 165 0.75 -24.52 4.24
C GLU A 165 1.45 -25.33 3.14
N ARG A 166 1.85 -24.67 2.05
CA ARG A 166 2.66 -25.28 1.00
C ARG A 166 3.94 -25.87 1.58
N ILE A 167 4.66 -25.09 2.39
CA ILE A 167 5.91 -25.53 3.01
C ILE A 167 5.68 -26.70 3.98
N ALA A 168 4.61 -26.66 4.78
CA ALA A 168 4.26 -27.77 5.65
C ALA A 168 4.00 -29.06 4.88
N ARG A 169 3.37 -28.98 3.70
CA ARG A 169 3.11 -30.12 2.81
C ARG A 169 4.39 -30.64 2.19
N ASP A 170 5.22 -29.76 1.64
CA ASP A 170 6.52 -30.13 1.04
C ASP A 170 7.43 -30.80 2.09
N LEU A 171 7.42 -30.31 3.34
CA LEU A 171 8.10 -30.94 4.47
C LEU A 171 7.53 -32.31 4.82
N HIS A 172 6.20 -32.46 4.83
CA HIS A 172 5.54 -33.73 5.14
C HIS A 172 5.86 -34.80 4.09
N ASP A 173 5.82 -34.45 2.81
CA ASP A 173 6.09 -35.38 1.71
C ASP A 173 7.56 -35.85 1.73
N LEU A 174 8.49 -34.93 1.99
CA LEU A 174 9.91 -35.25 2.14
C LEU A 174 10.15 -36.14 3.36
N LEU A 175 9.62 -35.75 4.53
CA LEU A 175 9.73 -36.56 5.76
C LEU A 175 9.12 -37.96 5.59
N GLY A 176 7.95 -38.05 4.96
CA GLY A 176 7.21 -39.31 4.79
C GLY A 176 7.98 -40.33 3.94
N HIS A 177 8.54 -39.89 2.80
CA HIS A 177 9.33 -40.77 1.95
C HIS A 177 10.62 -41.23 2.63
N THR A 178 11.37 -40.31 3.24
CA THR A 178 12.68 -40.66 3.79
C THR A 178 12.57 -41.52 5.06
N LEU A 179 11.59 -41.25 5.93
CA LEU A 179 11.32 -42.10 7.10
C LEU A 179 10.87 -43.51 6.70
N THR A 180 10.05 -43.63 5.65
CA THR A 180 9.64 -44.95 5.13
C THR A 180 10.84 -45.73 4.61
N GLY A 181 11.75 -45.09 3.89
CA GLY A 181 13.00 -45.70 3.41
C GLY A 181 13.91 -46.19 4.54
N ILE A 182 14.07 -45.39 5.60
CA ILE A 182 14.81 -45.76 6.82
C ILE A 182 14.20 -47.01 7.46
N VAL A 183 12.87 -47.04 7.65
CA VAL A 183 12.17 -48.18 8.28
C VAL A 183 12.35 -49.46 7.48
N VAL A 184 12.17 -49.42 6.15
CA VAL A 184 12.31 -50.60 5.29
C VAL A 184 13.74 -51.15 5.30
N ARG A 185 14.75 -50.28 5.22
CA ARG A 185 16.17 -50.67 5.28
C ARG A 185 16.56 -51.23 6.65
N ALA A 186 16.06 -50.64 7.73
CA ALA A 186 16.28 -51.15 9.09
C ALA A 186 15.66 -52.54 9.30
N GLN A 187 14.47 -52.79 8.73
CA GLN A 187 13.85 -54.11 8.75
C GLN A 187 14.63 -55.15 7.92
N LEU A 188 15.25 -54.74 6.81
CA LEU A 188 16.13 -55.60 6.01
C LEU A 188 17.40 -55.95 6.80
N ALA A 189 18.04 -54.97 7.43
CA ALA A 189 19.23 -55.17 8.25
C ALA A 189 19.00 -56.17 9.41
N GLN A 190 17.82 -56.18 10.02
CA GLN A 190 17.44 -57.14 11.08
C GLN A 190 17.28 -58.59 10.57
N ARG A 191 17.03 -58.78 9.28
CA ARG A 191 16.80 -60.11 8.68
C ARG A 191 18.05 -60.71 8.04
N LEU A 192 19.14 -59.94 7.94
CA LEU A 192 20.40 -60.40 7.35
C LEU A 192 21.31 -61.07 8.40
N PRO A 193 22.10 -62.09 8.00
CA PRO A 193 23.06 -62.75 8.88
C PRO A 193 24.24 -61.84 9.27
N ALA A 194 24.95 -62.21 10.34
CA ALA A 194 25.94 -61.39 11.05
C ALA A 194 27.03 -60.67 10.20
N PRO A 195 27.54 -61.20 9.07
CA PRO A 195 28.52 -60.44 8.27
C PRO A 195 27.88 -59.31 7.44
N GLU A 196 26.58 -59.35 7.14
CA GLU A 196 25.90 -58.44 6.21
C GLU A 196 25.04 -57.38 6.93
N GLY A 197 24.45 -57.74 8.08
CA GLY A 197 23.62 -56.82 8.89
C GLY A 197 24.30 -55.51 9.31
N PRO A 198 25.58 -55.49 9.74
CA PRO A 198 26.28 -54.25 10.09
C PRO A 198 26.44 -53.27 8.93
N ALA A 199 26.64 -53.77 7.70
CA ALA A 199 26.79 -52.94 6.51
C ALA A 199 25.47 -52.24 6.13
N GLU A 200 24.34 -52.95 6.18
CA GLU A 200 23.02 -52.32 5.94
C GLU A 200 22.64 -51.34 7.07
N MET A 201 23.06 -51.57 8.32
CA MET A 201 22.82 -50.60 9.38
C MET A 201 23.60 -49.29 9.17
N ALA A 202 24.80 -49.34 8.58
CA ALA A 202 25.53 -48.14 8.18
C ALA A 202 24.80 -47.36 7.07
N VAL A 203 24.15 -48.06 6.13
CA VAL A 203 23.30 -47.44 5.11
C VAL A 203 22.08 -46.75 5.73
N VAL A 204 21.47 -47.37 6.75
CA VAL A 204 20.35 -46.76 7.51
C VAL A 204 20.79 -45.48 8.24
N GLU A 205 21.97 -45.49 8.88
CA GLU A 205 22.52 -44.30 9.55
C GLU A 205 22.75 -43.15 8.56
N GLU A 206 23.34 -43.45 7.39
CA GLU A 206 23.60 -42.45 6.35
C GLU A 206 22.29 -41.88 5.77
N LEU A 207 21.28 -42.74 5.55
CA LEU A 207 19.96 -42.29 5.09
C LEU A 207 19.29 -41.39 6.13
N ALA A 208 19.40 -41.71 7.42
CA ALA A 208 18.85 -40.91 8.50
C ALA A 208 19.58 -39.57 8.68
N ARG A 209 20.91 -39.53 8.54
CA ARG A 209 21.69 -38.29 8.56
C ARG A 209 21.33 -37.39 7.38
N THR A 210 21.21 -37.94 6.19
CA THR A 210 20.79 -37.20 4.98
C THR A 210 19.36 -36.66 5.15
N ALA A 211 18.41 -37.47 5.63
CA ALA A 211 17.05 -37.03 5.92
C ALA A 211 17.01 -35.86 6.91
N LEU A 212 17.78 -35.96 8.00
CA LEU A 212 17.86 -34.91 9.02
C LEU A 212 18.51 -33.63 8.45
N ALA A 213 19.48 -33.75 7.55
CA ALA A 213 20.10 -32.63 6.85
C ALA A 213 19.12 -31.97 5.88
N GLU A 214 18.33 -32.73 5.12
CA GLU A 214 17.29 -32.21 4.22
C GLU A 214 16.16 -31.52 4.98
N VAL A 215 15.70 -32.10 6.09
CA VAL A 215 14.70 -31.47 6.99
C VAL A 215 15.26 -30.22 7.62
N ARG A 216 16.52 -30.26 8.10
CA ARG A 216 17.20 -29.06 8.60
C ARG A 216 17.39 -28.04 7.50
N ALA A 217 17.66 -28.42 6.26
CA ALA A 217 17.80 -27.50 5.12
C ALA A 217 16.47 -26.97 4.61
N ALA A 218 15.36 -27.69 4.79
CA ALA A 218 14.02 -27.22 4.47
C ALA A 218 13.45 -26.30 5.57
N VAL A 219 13.73 -26.62 6.84
CA VAL A 219 13.38 -25.77 8.00
C VAL A 219 14.34 -24.57 8.12
N ALA A 220 15.63 -24.76 7.86
CA ALA A 220 16.64 -23.70 7.82
C ALA A 220 16.73 -23.02 6.46
N GLY A 221 16.13 -23.56 5.40
CA GLY A 221 15.94 -22.90 4.10
C GLY A 221 14.99 -21.71 4.16
N TRP A 222 14.40 -21.45 5.33
CA TRP A 222 13.77 -20.19 5.69
C TRP A 222 14.73 -19.15 6.30
N ARG A 223 15.94 -19.54 6.69
CA ARG A 223 17.08 -18.61 6.72
C ARG A 223 17.61 -18.56 5.31
N ARG A 224 17.30 -17.45 4.62
CA ARG A 224 17.88 -16.99 3.34
C ARG A 224 19.14 -17.79 2.97
N VAL A 225 18.98 -18.74 2.05
CA VAL A 225 20.13 -19.29 1.32
C VAL A 225 20.78 -18.11 0.62
N SER A 226 21.95 -17.68 1.07
CA SER A 226 22.67 -16.59 0.43
C SER A 226 23.29 -17.10 -0.86
N LEU A 227 23.39 -16.24 -1.86
CA LEU A 227 24.04 -16.58 -3.11
C LEU A 227 25.53 -16.93 -2.88
N ASP A 228 26.12 -16.37 -1.83
CA ASP A 228 27.52 -16.57 -1.43
C ASP A 228 27.78 -17.98 -0.91
N ASP A 229 26.89 -18.47 -0.06
CA ASP A 229 26.97 -19.84 0.46
C ASP A 229 26.81 -20.86 -0.67
N GLU A 230 25.89 -20.63 -1.62
CA GLU A 230 25.73 -21.52 -2.79
C GLU A 230 26.89 -21.49 -3.76
N VAL A 231 27.54 -20.35 -3.96
CA VAL A 231 28.76 -20.28 -4.78
C VAL A 231 29.89 -21.10 -4.16
N ALA A 232 30.03 -21.09 -2.83
CA ALA A 232 31.02 -21.91 -2.14
C ALA A 232 30.72 -23.42 -2.31
N VAL A 233 29.47 -23.83 -2.07
CA VAL A 233 29.03 -25.22 -2.24
C VAL A 233 29.18 -25.69 -3.70
N ALA A 234 28.85 -24.83 -4.66
CA ALA A 234 29.03 -25.10 -6.09
C ALA A 234 30.49 -25.33 -6.46
N GLY A 235 31.41 -24.57 -5.86
CA GLY A 235 32.85 -24.73 -6.06
C GLY A 235 33.34 -26.12 -5.66
N ASP A 236 32.93 -26.60 -4.47
CA ASP A 236 33.31 -27.92 -3.97
C ASP A 236 32.75 -29.05 -4.86
N ALA A 237 31.47 -28.93 -5.27
CA ALA A 237 30.81 -29.93 -6.11
C ALA A 237 31.43 -30.03 -7.52
N LEU A 238 31.71 -28.88 -8.16
CA LEU A 238 32.32 -28.84 -9.49
C LEU A 238 33.78 -29.29 -9.46
N ALA A 239 34.54 -28.94 -8.42
CA ALA A 239 35.90 -29.41 -8.24
C ALA A 239 35.96 -30.94 -8.10
N ALA A 240 35.03 -31.54 -7.37
CA ALA A 240 34.90 -33.00 -7.27
C ALA A 240 34.58 -33.66 -8.61
N ALA A 241 33.88 -32.95 -9.51
CA ALA A 241 33.60 -33.39 -10.88
C ALA A 241 34.72 -33.05 -11.89
N GLY A 242 35.82 -32.41 -11.46
CA GLY A 242 36.93 -32.00 -12.33
C GLY A 242 36.61 -30.78 -13.21
N VAL A 243 35.59 -30.01 -12.86
CA VAL A 243 35.14 -28.81 -13.60
C VAL A 243 35.65 -27.55 -12.91
N GLY A 244 36.27 -26.65 -13.68
CA GLY A 244 36.74 -25.36 -13.16
C GLY A 244 35.61 -24.35 -13.01
N LEU A 245 35.53 -23.69 -11.85
CA LEU A 245 34.57 -22.61 -11.58
C LEU A 245 35.27 -21.23 -11.61
N THR A 246 34.71 -20.28 -12.35
CA THR A 246 35.13 -18.86 -12.33
C THR A 246 33.95 -17.99 -11.92
N VAL A 247 34.13 -17.16 -10.89
CA VAL A 247 33.08 -16.30 -10.33
C VAL A 247 33.45 -14.84 -10.52
N THR A 248 32.59 -14.07 -11.17
CA THR A 248 32.74 -12.63 -11.37
C THR A 248 31.56 -11.91 -10.72
N ARG A 249 31.84 -10.89 -9.89
CA ARG A 249 30.81 -10.07 -9.23
C ARG A 249 30.95 -8.61 -9.60
N GLU A 250 29.81 -7.96 -9.80
CA GLU A 250 29.76 -6.52 -10.02
C GLU A 250 29.83 -5.78 -8.66
N PRO A 251 30.81 -4.88 -8.45
CA PRO A 251 30.97 -4.21 -7.18
C PRO A 251 29.77 -3.32 -6.83
N GLY A 252 29.21 -3.49 -5.62
CA GLY A 252 28.12 -2.66 -5.11
C GLY A 252 26.70 -3.06 -5.55
N LEU A 253 26.55 -4.20 -6.24
CA LEU A 253 25.23 -4.74 -6.56
C LEU A 253 24.58 -5.35 -5.31
N GLU A 254 23.54 -4.70 -4.80
CA GLU A 254 22.70 -5.24 -3.72
C GLU A 254 21.44 -5.92 -4.31
N LEU A 255 21.30 -7.21 -4.03
CA LEU A 255 20.11 -7.96 -4.42
C LEU A 255 19.02 -7.81 -3.36
N THR A 256 17.77 -7.71 -3.80
CA THR A 256 16.65 -7.86 -2.86
C THR A 256 16.64 -9.30 -2.33
N PRO A 257 16.26 -9.54 -1.06
CA PRO A 257 16.28 -10.88 -0.48
C PRO A 257 15.52 -11.96 -1.28
N PRO A 258 14.38 -11.67 -1.92
CA PRO A 258 13.71 -12.65 -2.79
C PRO A 258 14.51 -12.98 -4.05
N ALA A 259 15.16 -11.98 -4.66
CA ALA A 259 15.97 -12.17 -5.86
C ALA A 259 17.25 -12.96 -5.57
N GLU A 260 17.91 -12.67 -4.45
CA GLU A 260 19.08 -13.42 -3.99
C GLU A 260 18.75 -14.90 -3.77
N HIS A 261 17.63 -15.19 -3.11
CA HIS A 261 17.19 -16.55 -2.86
C HIS A 261 16.87 -17.31 -4.17
N ALA A 262 16.17 -16.66 -5.11
CA ALA A 262 15.85 -17.26 -6.40
C ALA A 262 17.11 -17.58 -7.22
N LEU A 263 18.10 -16.68 -7.22
CA LEU A 263 19.38 -16.89 -7.89
C LEU A 263 20.20 -18.01 -7.23
N ALA A 264 20.18 -18.11 -5.90
CA ALA A 264 20.86 -19.17 -5.18
C ALA A 264 20.31 -20.56 -5.56
N LEU A 265 18.98 -20.69 -5.64
CA LEU A 265 18.34 -21.93 -6.09
C LEU A 265 18.63 -22.24 -7.57
N ALA A 266 18.61 -21.22 -8.43
CA ALA A 266 18.93 -21.39 -9.85
C ALA A 266 20.38 -21.85 -10.06
N LEU A 267 21.34 -21.30 -9.28
CA LEU A 267 22.74 -21.72 -9.30
C LEU A 267 22.88 -23.19 -8.89
N ARG A 268 22.23 -23.59 -7.80
CA ARG A 268 22.26 -24.98 -7.32
C ARG A 268 21.77 -25.97 -8.38
N GLU A 269 20.65 -25.66 -9.03
CA GLU A 269 20.10 -26.51 -10.09
C GLU A 269 21.01 -26.56 -11.33
N ALA A 270 21.59 -25.42 -11.72
CA ALA A 270 22.54 -25.37 -12.83
C ALA A 270 23.78 -26.23 -12.57
N VAL A 271 24.35 -26.16 -11.37
CA VAL A 271 25.51 -26.97 -10.96
C VAL A 271 25.16 -28.44 -10.91
N THR A 272 23.99 -28.79 -10.38
CA THR A 272 23.49 -30.17 -10.36
C THR A 272 23.39 -30.73 -11.77
N ASN A 273 22.90 -29.94 -12.72
CA ASN A 273 22.83 -30.34 -14.12
C ASN A 273 24.21 -30.54 -14.76
N VAL A 274 25.18 -29.66 -14.48
CA VAL A 274 26.56 -29.81 -14.99
C VAL A 274 27.26 -31.04 -14.41
N VAL A 275 27.03 -31.37 -13.14
CA VAL A 275 27.62 -32.58 -12.53
C VAL A 275 26.97 -33.85 -13.09
N ARG A 276 25.70 -33.78 -13.50
CA ARG A 276 24.92 -34.92 -13.96
C ARG A 276 25.07 -35.22 -15.47
N HIS A 277 25.30 -34.19 -16.29
CA HIS A 277 25.25 -34.25 -17.75
C HIS A 277 26.55 -33.77 -18.39
#